data_AF-A0A1C4BVV1-F1
#
_entry.id   AF-A0A1C4BVV1-F1
#
_cell.length_a   1.000
_cell.length_b   1.000
_cell.length_c   1.000
_cell.angle_alpha   90.00
_cell.angle_beta   90.00
_cell.angle_gamma   90.00
#
_symmetry.space_group_name_H-M   'P 1'
#
loop_
_entity.id
_entity.type
_entity.pdbx_description
1 polymer ?
#
loop_
_entity_poly.entity_id
_entity_poly.type
_entity_poly.pdbx_seq_one_letter_code
_entity_poly.pdbx_strand_id
1 'polypeptide(L)' 'MKIYFSKSITGFYFDVIHTNIPDDAVEITQSEYKDLLEKQSSGYEIVANKRGKPIAKQQE' A
#
# COMPACT_ATOMS: atom_id res chain seq x y z
N MET A 1 -13.49 -4.98 5.73
CA MET A 1 -12.95 -4.14 4.66
C MET A 1 -11.54 -4.62 4.35
N LYS A 2 -11.28 -4.99 3.10
CA LYS A 2 -9.95 -5.43 2.67
C LYS A 2 -9.26 -4.29 1.93
N ILE A 3 -7.97 -4.14 2.20
CA ILE A 3 -7.11 -3.15 1.58
C ILE A 3 -6.10 -3.91 0.74
N TYR A 4 -5.87 -3.44 -0.47
CA TYR A 4 -4.91 -4.01 -1.40
C TYR A 4 -3.93 -2.93 -1.84
N PHE A 5 -2.71 -3.33 -2.16
CA PHE A 5 -1.70 -2.42 -2.67
C PHE A 5 -1.11 -2.97 -3.96
N SER A 6 -1.21 -2.21 -5.05
CA SER A 6 -0.60 -2.56 -6.34
C SER A 6 0.82 -2.03 -6.39
N LYS A 7 1.79 -2.92 -6.62
CA LYS A 7 3.20 -2.53 -6.79
C LYS A 7 3.44 -1.81 -8.12
N SER A 8 2.63 -2.10 -9.15
CA SER A 8 2.80 -1.55 -10.50
C SER A 8 2.30 -0.12 -10.58
N ILE A 9 1.25 0.19 -9.83
CA ILE A 9 0.62 1.52 -9.78
C ILE A 9 1.10 2.29 -8.54
N THR A 10 1.70 1.62 -7.56
CA THR A 10 2.10 2.20 -6.26
C THR A 10 0.89 2.83 -5.55
N GLY A 11 -0.27 2.17 -5.65
CA GLY A 11 -1.56 2.69 -5.20
C GLY A 11 -2.31 1.73 -4.29
N PHE A 12 -3.13 2.30 -3.40
CA PHE A 12 -4.02 1.56 -2.51
C PHE A 12 -5.41 1.38 -3.11
N TYR A 13 -5.93 0.18 -2.99
CA TYR A 13 -7.26 -0.23 -3.44
C TYR A 13 -8.05 -0.79 -2.27
N PHE A 14 -9.35 -0.62 -2.32
CA PHE A 14 -10.26 -1.06 -1.26
C PHE A 14 -11.34 -1.90 -1.87
N ASP A 15 -11.50 -3.15 -1.43
CA ASP A 15 -12.52 -4.09 -1.94
C ASP A 15 -13.95 -3.52 -1.92
N VAL A 16 -14.22 -2.67 -0.94
CA VAL A 16 -15.54 -2.06 -0.74
C VAL A 16 -15.81 -0.85 -1.65
N ILE A 17 -14.78 -0.31 -2.32
CA ILE A 17 -14.86 0.87 -3.21
C ILE A 17 -14.49 0.51 -4.65
N HIS A 18 -13.47 -0.34 -4.80
CA HIS A 18 -12.87 -0.73 -6.06
C HIS A 18 -13.30 -2.16 -6.39
N THR A 19 -14.15 -2.29 -7.41
CA THR A 19 -14.52 -3.57 -8.01
C THR A 19 -13.43 -4.14 -8.91
N ASN A 20 -12.51 -3.31 -9.39
CA ASN A 20 -11.43 -3.71 -10.29
C ASN A 20 -10.07 -3.49 -9.60
N ILE A 21 -9.62 -4.51 -8.87
CA ILE A 21 -8.32 -4.54 -8.21
C ILE A 21 -7.35 -5.25 -9.17
N PRO A 22 -6.14 -4.69 -9.41
CA PRO A 22 -5.20 -5.34 -10.32
C PRO A 22 -4.65 -6.63 -9.71
N ASP A 23 -4.31 -7.60 -10.55
CA ASP A 23 -3.85 -8.94 -10.14
C ASP A 23 -2.52 -8.90 -9.37
N ASP A 24 -1.72 -7.84 -9.59
CA ASP A 24 -0.48 -7.61 -8.88
C ASP A 24 -0.68 -6.98 -7.49
N ALA A 25 -1.92 -6.69 -7.09
CA ALA A 25 -2.23 -6.11 -5.81
C ALA A 25 -2.18 -7.15 -4.69
N VAL A 26 -1.48 -6.82 -3.61
CA VAL A 26 -1.37 -7.68 -2.43
C VAL A 26 -2.29 -7.19 -1.34
N GLU A 27 -2.98 -8.12 -0.68
CA GLU A 27 -3.82 -7.82 0.48
C GLU A 27 -2.92 -7.35 1.65
N ILE A 28 -3.29 -6.23 2.26
CA ILE A 28 -2.66 -5.68 3.47
C ILE A 28 -3.70 -5.49 4.56
N THR A 29 -3.23 -5.47 5.80
CA THR A 29 -4.11 -5.19 6.94
C THR A 29 -4.38 -3.69 7.08
N GLN A 30 -5.49 -3.35 7.74
CA GLN A 30 -5.79 -1.96 8.07
C GLN A 30 -4.73 -1.32 8.99
N SER A 31 -4.09 -2.12 9.85
CA SER A 31 -2.98 -1.65 10.68
C SER A 31 -1.75 -1.30 9.85
N GLU A 32 -1.39 -2.14 8.86
CA GLU A 32 -0.28 -1.83 7.93
C GLU A 32 -0.56 -0.55 7.15
N TYR A 33 -1.77 -0.41 6.60
CA TYR A 33 -2.17 0.81 5.89
C TYR A 33 -2.03 2.07 6.76
N LYS A 34 -2.47 2.00 8.02
CA LYS A 34 -2.39 3.14 8.95
C LYS A 34 -0.94 3.49 9.28
N ASP A 35 -0.10 2.50 9.59
CA ASP A 35 1.32 2.72 9.86
C ASP A 35 2.01 3.39 8.66
N LEU A 36 1.75 2.90 7.44
CA LEU A 36 2.26 3.50 6.21
C LEU A 36 1.80 4.95 6.04
N LEU A 37 0.54 5.26 6.33
CA LEU A 37 0.01 6.62 6.25
C LEU A 37 0.71 7.56 7.25
N GLU A 38 0.96 7.09 8.47
CA GLU A 38 1.68 7.84 9.51
C GLU A 38 3.15 8.08 9.10
N LYS A 39 3.80 7.09 8.51
CA LYS A 39 5.15 7.23 7.95
C LYS A 39 5.17 8.19 6.78
N GLN A 40 4.19 8.11 5.87
CA GLN A 40 4.10 9.03 4.73
C GLN A 40 3.98 10.48 5.21
N SER A 41 3.14 10.73 6.22
CA SER A 41 3.00 12.04 6.86
C SER A 41 4.30 12.51 7.54
N SER A 42 5.13 11.57 8.00
CA SER A 42 6.45 11.84 8.60
C SER A 42 7.57 12.07 7.56
N GLY A 43 7.25 12.10 6.26
CA GLY A 43 8.22 12.32 5.17
C GLY A 43 8.81 11.05 4.55
N TYR A 44 8.22 9.87 4.81
CA TYR A 44 8.62 8.64 4.14
C TYR A 44 7.88 8.47 2.81
N GLU A 45 8.51 7.81 1.85
CA GLU A 45 7.87 7.41 0.60
C GLU A 45 7.32 5.98 0.70
N ILE A 46 6.12 5.75 0.20
CA ILE A 46 5.53 4.41 0.17
C ILE A 46 5.94 3.72 -1.12
N VAL A 47 6.76 2.68 -1.00
CA VAL A 47 7.29 1.92 -2.14
C VAL A 47 6.93 0.44 -2.02
N ALA A 48 6.88 -0.26 -3.14
CA ALA A 48 6.71 -1.71 -3.14
C ALA A 48 8.03 -2.41 -2.81
N ASN A 49 8.00 -3.38 -1.89
CA ASN A 49 9.13 -4.26 -1.65
C ASN A 49 9.21 -5.39 -2.70
N LYS A 50 10.25 -6.23 -2.63
CA LYS A 50 10.45 -7.37 -3.54
C LYS A 50 9.31 -8.40 -3.54
N ARG A 51 8.48 -8.42 -2.49
CA ARG A 51 7.32 -9.30 -2.34
C ARG A 51 6.01 -8.62 -2.80
N GLY A 52 6.08 -7.40 -3.33
CA GLY A 52 4.92 -6.60 -3.75
C GLY A 52 4.19 -5.89 -2.61
N LYS A 53 4.67 -6.00 -1.36
CA LYS A 53 4.05 -5.32 -0.21
C LYS A 53 4.51 -3.87 -0.08
N PRO A 54 3.62 -2.95 0.32
CA PRO A 54 4.00 -1.57 0.58
C PRO A 54 4.90 -1.49 1.81
N ILE A 55 5.97 -0.71 1.70
CA ILE A 55 6.89 -0.39 2.79
C ILE A 55 7.14 1.12 2.78
N ALA A 56 7.31 1.70 3.96
CA ALA A 56 7.78 3.07 4.08
C ALA A 56 9.31 3.09 3.92
N LYS A 57 9.80 3.84 2.93
CA LYS A 57 11.22 4.06 2.69
C LYS A 57 11.53 5.53 2.96
N GLN A 58 12.51 5.79 3.82
CA GLN A 58 12.98 7.15 4.07
C GLN A 58 13.67 7.66 2.80
N GLN A 59 13.31 8.85 2.34
CA GLN A 59 14.12 9.55 1.34
C GLN A 59 15.41 10.00 2.06
N GLU A 60 16.57 9.56 1.55
CA GLU A 60 17.91 9.95 2.06
C GLU A 60 18.25 11.40 1.68
#